data_AF-A0A966YWG9-F1
#
_entry.id   AF-A0A966YWG9-F1
#
_cell.length_a   1.000
_cell.length_b   1.000
_cell.length_c   1.000
_cell.angle_alpha   90.00
_cell.angle_beta   90.00
_cell.angle_gamma   90.00
#
_symmetry.space_group_name_H-M   'P 1'
#
loop_
_entity.id
_entity.type
_entity.pdbx_description
1 polymer ?
#
loop_
_entity_poly.entity_id
_entity_poly.type
_entity_poly.pdbx_seq_one_letter_code
_entity_poly.pdbx_strand_id
1 'polypeptide(L)'
;MIEIHVDGKPVEVPQGSMVMHATNKLGTYVPHFCYHKKLSIAANCRMCLVEVEKAPKPLPACATPVMAGMKVFTHSAKAVEAQKSVMEFL
;
A
#
# COMPACT_ATOMS: atom_id res chain seq x y z
N MET A 1 -17.41 7.51 -2.67
CA MET A 1 -15.97 7.76 -2.49
C MET A 1 -15.62 7.42 -1.05
N ILE A 2 -14.42 6.92 -0.78
CA ILE A 2 -13.91 6.63 0.56
C ILE A 2 -12.69 7.52 0.78
N GLU A 3 -12.68 8.26 1.88
CA GLU A 3 -11.56 9.08 2.31
C GLU A 3 -10.61 8.26 3.20
N ILE A 4 -9.33 8.30 2.88
CA ILE A 4 -8.23 7.73 3.67
C ILE A 4 -7.08 8.73 3.76
N HIS A 5 -6.12 8.48 4.66
CA HIS A 5 -4.91 9.28 4.76
C HIS A 5 -3.69 8.44 4.34
N VAL A 6 -2.86 8.97 3.45
CA VAL A 6 -1.59 8.34 3.04
C VAL A 6 -0.47 9.32 3.38
N ASP A 7 0.43 8.93 4.27
CA ASP A 7 1.54 9.77 4.76
C ASP A 7 1.04 11.14 5.27
N GLY A 8 -0.10 11.14 5.97
CA GLY A 8 -0.75 12.33 6.49
C GLY A 8 -1.53 13.16 5.48
N LYS A 9 -1.50 12.81 4.19
CA LYS A 9 -2.26 13.50 3.13
C LYS A 9 -3.63 12.83 2.92
N PRO A 10 -4.74 13.58 2.98
CA PRO A 10 -6.05 13.01 2.69
C PRO A 10 -6.18 12.69 1.19
N VAL A 11 -6.84 11.58 0.88
CA VAL A 11 -7.15 11.18 -0.49
C VAL A 11 -8.47 10.43 -0.54
N GLU A 12 -9.30 10.81 -1.51
CA GLU A 12 -10.54 10.10 -1.80
C GLU A 12 -10.35 9.13 -2.97
N VAL A 13 -10.87 7.91 -2.83
CA VAL A 13 -10.85 6.89 -3.89
C VAL A 13 -12.21 6.20 -4.01
N PRO A 14 -12.55 5.61 -5.17
CA PRO A 14 -13.76 4.80 -5.31
C PRO A 14 -13.77 3.61 -4.32
N GLN A 15 -14.96 3.24 -3.84
CA GLN A 15 -15.12 2.03 -3.02
C GLN A 15 -14.65 0.80 -3.80
N GLY A 16 -13.98 -0.14 -3.11
CA GLY A 16 -13.35 -1.30 -3.73
C GLY A 16 -11.95 -1.03 -4.32
N SER A 17 -11.43 0.19 -4.21
CA SER A 17 -10.04 0.49 -4.56
C SER A 17 -9.06 -0.18 -3.59
N MET A 18 -7.85 -0.46 -4.08
CA MET A 18 -6.74 -0.92 -3.26
C MET A 18 -5.94 0.28 -2.73
N VAL A 19 -5.19 0.09 -1.65
CA VAL A 19 -4.26 1.10 -1.12
C VAL A 19 -3.30 1.62 -2.21
N MET A 20 -2.84 0.75 -3.11
CA MET A 20 -2.01 1.10 -4.27
C MET A 20 -2.66 2.16 -5.17
N HIS A 21 -3.99 2.17 -5.31
CA HIS A 21 -4.68 3.17 -6.11
C HIS A 21 -4.65 4.54 -5.43
N ALA A 22 -4.76 4.57 -4.10
CA ALA A 22 -4.69 5.80 -3.32
C ALA A 22 -3.28 6.41 -3.32
N THR A 23 -2.24 5.60 -3.17
CA THR A 23 -0.84 6.05 -3.26
C THR A 23 -0.52 6.58 -4.66
N ASN A 24 -0.94 5.87 -5.71
CA ASN A 24 -0.77 6.31 -7.11
C ASN A 24 -1.48 7.64 -7.39
N LYS A 25 -2.70 7.84 -6.85
CA LYS A 25 -3.46 9.09 -7.00
C LYS A 25 -2.73 10.30 -6.39
N LEU A 26 -1.96 10.09 -5.32
CA LEU A 26 -1.16 11.12 -4.68
C LEU A 26 0.26 11.27 -5.27
N GLY A 27 0.64 10.44 -6.24
CA GLY A 27 2.01 10.38 -6.76
C GLY A 27 3.02 9.81 -5.76
N THR A 28 2.56 9.15 -4.69
CA THR A 28 3.43 8.45 -3.74
C THR A 28 3.85 7.12 -4.34
N TYR A 29 5.15 6.97 -4.60
CA TYR A 29 5.71 5.72 -5.11
C TYR A 29 5.73 4.64 -4.01
N VAL A 30 5.20 3.47 -4.33
CA VAL A 30 5.34 2.25 -3.52
C VAL A 30 6.06 1.21 -4.36
N PRO A 31 7.19 0.64 -3.87
CA PRO A 31 7.97 -0.30 -4.66
C PRO A 31 7.16 -1.58 -4.93
N HIS A 32 7.29 -2.13 -6.13
CA HIS A 32 6.54 -3.31 -6.55
C HIS A 32 7.23 -4.01 -7.72
N PHE A 33 7.09 -5.35 -7.78
CA PHE A 33 7.53 -6.15 -8.93
C PHE A 33 6.34 -6.76 -9.69
N CYS A 34 5.42 -7.41 -8.96
CA CYS A 34 4.34 -8.19 -9.58
C CYS A 34 3.07 -7.37 -9.88
N TYR A 35 3.00 -6.10 -9.47
CA TYR A 35 1.81 -5.27 -9.68
C TYR A 35 1.88 -4.57 -11.03
N HIS A 36 0.77 -4.60 -11.76
CA HIS A 36 0.61 -3.77 -12.96
C HIS A 36 -0.85 -3.36 -13.09
N LYS A 37 -1.11 -2.07 -13.37
CA LYS A 37 -2.46 -1.48 -13.42
C LYS A 37 -3.43 -2.12 -14.42
N LYS A 38 -2.91 -2.84 -15.43
CA LYS A 38 -3.70 -3.53 -16.46
C LYS A 38 -3.75 -5.06 -16.29
N LEU A 39 -3.11 -5.61 -15.26
CA LEU A 39 -3.10 -7.04 -14.98
C LEU A 39 -3.87 -7.33 -13.70
N SER A 40 -4.26 -8.59 -13.51
CA SER A 40 -4.82 -9.07 -12.25
C SER A 40 -3.82 -8.93 -11.10
N ILE A 41 -4.33 -8.74 -9.88
CA ILE A 41 -3.51 -8.65 -8.68
C ILE A 41 -2.95 -10.04 -8.32
N ALA A 42 -1.63 -10.19 -8.34
CA ALA A 42 -0.94 -11.44 -7.99
C ALA A 42 -0.52 -11.52 -6.50
N ALA A 43 -0.11 -10.39 -5.90
CA ALA A 43 0.31 -10.27 -4.50
C ALA A 43 1.42 -11.25 -4.02
N ASN A 44 2.24 -11.78 -4.93
CA ASN A 44 3.28 -12.76 -4.60
C ASN A 44 4.64 -12.13 -4.21
N CYS A 45 5.04 -11.00 -4.82
CA CYS A 45 6.37 -10.42 -4.58
C CYS A 45 6.55 -9.76 -3.20
N ARG A 46 5.46 -9.40 -2.50
CA ARG A 46 5.46 -8.69 -1.20
C ARG A 46 6.28 -7.39 -1.13
N MET A 47 6.80 -6.87 -2.24
CA MET A 47 7.58 -5.62 -2.23
C MET A 47 6.74 -4.38 -1.87
N CYS A 48 5.43 -4.41 -2.14
CA CYS A 48 4.52 -3.29 -1.87
C CYS A 48 4.00 -3.24 -0.42
N LEU A 49 4.70 -3.84 0.55
CA LEU A 49 4.28 -3.80 1.94
C LEU A 49 4.36 -2.38 2.50
N VAL A 50 3.26 -1.94 3.10
CA VAL A 50 3.10 -0.62 3.76
C VAL A 50 2.53 -0.80 5.16
N GLU A 51 2.79 0.16 6.05
CA GLU A 51 2.17 0.14 7.37
C GLU A 51 0.76 0.74 7.30
N VAL A 52 -0.17 0.08 7.98
CA VAL A 52 -1.55 0.55 8.15
C VAL A 52 -1.80 0.70 9.63
N GLU A 53 -2.35 1.85 10.04
CA GLU A 53 -2.67 2.12 11.45
C GLU A 53 -3.57 1.01 12.01
N LYS A 54 -3.26 0.51 13.21
CA LYS A 54 -3.94 -0.61 13.91
C LYS A 54 -3.78 -1.99 13.26
N ALA A 55 -3.06 -2.13 12.14
CA ALA A 55 -2.70 -3.45 11.62
C ALA A 55 -1.51 -4.03 12.42
N PRO A 56 -1.54 -5.31 12.82
CA PRO A 56 -0.45 -5.92 13.58
C PRO A 56 0.81 -6.18 12.73
N LYS A 57 0.68 -6.14 11.39
CA LYS A 57 1.77 -6.37 10.43
C LYS A 57 1.61 -5.48 9.21
N PRO A 58 2.70 -5.19 8.47
CA PRO A 58 2.61 -4.52 7.18
C PRO A 58 1.68 -5.26 6.21
N LEU A 59 0.91 -4.50 5.43
CA LEU A 59 -0.08 -5.02 4.51
C LEU A 59 0.32 -4.72 3.05
N PRO A 60 0.02 -5.62 2.10
CA PRO A 60 0.40 -5.42 0.71
C PRO A 60 -0.48 -4.35 0.06
N ALA A 61 0.10 -3.20 -0.32
CA ALA A 61 -0.64 -2.10 -0.91
C ALA A 61 -1.45 -2.52 -2.16
N CYS A 62 -0.92 -3.47 -2.95
CA CYS A 62 -1.57 -3.95 -4.18
C CYS A 62 -2.84 -4.77 -3.96
N ALA A 63 -3.07 -5.33 -2.77
CA ALA A 63 -4.15 -6.30 -2.51
C ALA A 63 -4.98 -5.97 -1.27
N THR A 64 -4.67 -4.89 -0.56
CA THR A 64 -5.44 -4.43 0.59
C THR A 64 -6.50 -3.41 0.13
N PRO A 65 -7.79 -3.73 0.27
CA PRO A 65 -8.87 -2.78 0.00
C PRO A 65 -8.83 -1.60 0.98
N VAL A 66 -9.17 -0.41 0.48
CA VAL A 66 -9.29 0.79 1.32
C VAL A 66 -10.55 0.71 2.19
N MET A 67 -10.44 1.19 3.42
CA MET A 67 -11.56 1.32 4.36
C MET A 67 -11.65 2.77 4.86
N ALA A 68 -12.85 3.24 5.21
CA ALA A 68 -13.04 4.61 5.68
C ALA A 68 -12.19 4.90 6.93
N GLY A 69 -11.50 6.04 6.95
CA GLY A 69 -10.66 6.45 8.07
C GLY A 69 -9.34 5.66 8.19
N MET A 70 -8.99 4.84 7.19
CA MET A 70 -7.72 4.15 7.13
C MET A 70 -6.56 5.16 7.03
N LYS A 71 -5.49 4.93 7.79
CA LYS A 71 -4.24 5.69 7.68
C LYS A 71 -3.12 4.75 7.26
N VAL A 72 -2.42 5.13 6.21
CA VAL A 72 -1.35 4.35 5.58
C VAL A 72 -0.05 5.14 5.67
N PHE A 73 1.03 4.47 6.04
CA PHE A 73 2.38 5.02 6.09
C PHE A 73 3.27 4.22 5.15
N THR A 74 3.74 4.85 4.08
CA THR A 74 4.49 4.18 3.01
C THR A 74 6.00 4.11 3.30
N HIS A 75 6.51 5.02 4.13
CA HIS A 75 7.93 5.16 4.49
C HIS A 75 8.19 5.05 6.00
N SER A 76 7.30 4.40 6.76
CA SER A 76 7.55 4.14 8.17
C SER A 76 8.68 3.12 8.36
N ALA A 77 9.27 3.08 9.57
CA ALA A 77 10.32 2.12 9.89
C ALA A 77 9.90 0.67 9.60
N LYS A 78 8.65 0.29 9.96
CA LYS A 78 8.11 -1.05 9.71
C LYS A 78 7.94 -1.35 8.22
N ALA A 79 7.48 -0.38 7.43
CA ALA A 79 7.31 -0.54 5.98
C ALA A 79 8.67 -0.75 5.30
N VAL A 80 9.64 0.10 5.64
CA VAL A 80 11.01 0.05 5.07
C VAL A 80 11.72 -1.23 5.48
N GLU A 81 11.61 -1.65 6.74
CA GLU A 81 12.19 -2.92 7.22
C GLU A 81 11.61 -4.11 6.46
N ALA A 82 10.29 -4.18 6.30
CA ALA A 82 9.64 -5.25 5.54
C ALA A 82 10.10 -5.28 4.08
N GLN A 83 10.24 -4.12 3.43
CA GLN A 83 10.72 -4.03 2.04
C GLN A 83 12.18 -4.49 1.91
N LYS A 84 13.04 -4.12 2.88
CA LYS A 84 14.43 -4.61 2.94
C LYS A 84 14.49 -6.12 3.12
N SER A 85 13.70 -6.69 4.03
CA SER A 85 13.63 -8.15 4.19
C SER A 85 13.17 -8.84 2.91
N VAL A 86 12.22 -8.26 2.16
CA VAL A 86 11.83 -8.83 0.86
C VAL A 86 12.99 -8.78 -0.13
N MET A 87 13.74 -7.67 -0.19
CA MET A 87 14.92 -7.57 -1.06
C MET A 87 16.05 -8.52 -0.67
N GLU A 88 16.18 -8.90 0.60
CA GLU A 88 17.20 -9.84 1.06
C GLU A 88 17.00 -11.26 0.51
N PHE A 89 15.76 -11.63 0.20
CA PHE A 89 15.39 -12.95 -0.33
C PHE A 89 15.18 -13.00 -1.86
N LEU A 90 15.47 -11.91 -2.57
CA LEU A 90 15.35 -11.79 -4.04
C LEU A 90 16.74 -11.78 -4.68
#